data_AF-A0A8D8PGX5-F1
#
_entry.id   AF-A0A8D8PGX5-F1
#
_cell.length_a   1.000
_cell.length_b   1.000
_cell.length_c   1.000
_cell.angle_alpha   90.00
_cell.angle_beta   90.00
_cell.angle_gamma   90.00
#
_symmetry.space_group_name_H-M   'P 1'
#
loop_
_entity.id
_entity.type
_entity.pdbx_description
1 polymer ?
#
loop_
_entity_poly.entity_id
_entity_poly.type
_entity_poly.pdbx_seq_one_letter_code
_entity_poly.pdbx_strand_id
1 'polypeptide(L)'
;FIPGDPIPTEQFEQAIRSSRRTIIYITKQYLQSQWTLTSFRTTFESALTRSRLIVILAEDVEKFDELRTSLRSKTLLERDDPFLWQKLLYAMPHRSAALMRKHRREQSERTRKQTELLREKNRAREA
;
A
#
# COMPACT_ATOMS: atom_id res chain seq x y z
N PHE A 1 -6.94 -10.75 19.30
CA PHE A 1 -5.55 -11.23 19.44
C PHE A 1 -5.52 -12.19 20.61
N ILE A 2 -5.16 -13.45 20.39
CA ILE A 2 -4.98 -14.46 21.44
C ILE A 2 -3.47 -14.71 21.52
N PRO A 3 -2.79 -14.39 22.63
CA PRO A 3 -1.37 -14.68 22.78
C PRO A 3 -1.12 -16.19 22.67
N GLY A 4 -0.12 -16.59 21.87
CA GLY A 4 0.26 -17.98 21.68
C GLY A 4 -0.33 -18.64 20.43
N ASP A 5 -1.41 -18.09 19.86
CA ASP A 5 -1.94 -18.54 18.58
C ASP A 5 -1.21 -17.87 17.40
N PRO A 6 -1.05 -18.58 16.26
CA PRO A 6 -0.62 -17.95 15.02
C PRO A 6 -1.55 -16.80 14.65
N ILE A 7 -0.99 -15.68 14.20
CA ILE A 7 -1.79 -14.54 13.75
C ILE A 7 -2.62 -14.99 12.54
N PRO A 8 -3.97 -14.89 12.57
CA PRO A 8 -4.79 -15.29 11.44
C PRO A 8 -4.47 -14.45 10.19
N THR A 9 -4.28 -15.10 9.05
CA THR A 9 -3.94 -14.44 7.78
C THR A 9 -4.96 -13.39 7.36
N GLU A 10 -6.24 -13.64 7.62
CA GLU A 10 -7.33 -12.70 7.34
C GLU A 10 -7.16 -11.35 8.05
N GLN A 11 -6.60 -11.36 9.26
CA GLN A 11 -6.34 -10.13 10.02
C GLN A 11 -5.22 -9.32 9.35
N PHE A 12 -4.19 -9.99 8.85
CA PHE A 12 -3.10 -9.34 8.14
C PHE A 12 -3.58 -8.74 6.81
N GLU A 13 -4.37 -9.50 6.02
CA GLU A 13 -4.99 -9.02 4.79
C GLU A 13 -5.90 -7.81 5.00
N GLN A 14 -6.75 -7.87 6.03
CA GLN A 14 -7.67 -6.79 6.36
C GLN A 14 -6.92 -5.54 6.85
N ALA A 15 -5.84 -5.71 7.62
CA ALA A 15 -4.98 -4.60 8.03
C ALA A 15 -4.31 -3.93 6.82
N ILE A 16 -3.79 -4.73 5.88
CA ILE A 16 -3.21 -4.23 4.63
C ILE A 16 -4.28 -3.50 3.79
N ARG A 17 -5.50 -4.04 3.70
CA ARG A 17 -6.60 -3.47 2.90
C ARG A 17 -7.14 -2.17 3.46
N SER A 18 -7.27 -2.07 4.77
CA SER A 18 -7.82 -0.88 5.44
C SER A 18 -6.81 0.26 5.60
N SER A 19 -5.50 -0.04 5.45
CA SER A 19 -4.43 0.95 5.62
C SER A 19 -4.25 1.86 4.41
N ARG A 20 -4.11 3.16 4.66
CA ARG A 20 -3.72 4.14 3.62
C ARG A 20 -2.30 3.88 3.10
N ARG A 21 -1.44 3.35 3.97
CA ARG A 21 -0.09 2.92 3.69
C ARG A 21 0.31 1.84 4.68
N THR A 22 0.98 0.81 4.19
CA THR A 22 1.43 -0.30 5.03
C THR A 22 2.95 -0.27 5.10
N ILE A 23 3.48 -0.29 6.31
CA ILE A 23 4.91 -0.44 6.57
C ILE A 23 5.12 -1.87 7.04
N ILE A 24 6.01 -2.59 6.37
CA ILE A 24 6.43 -3.93 6.80
C ILE A 24 7.88 -3.84 7.22
N TYR A 25 8.16 -4.25 8.46
CA TYR A 25 9.51 -4.44 8.97
C TYR A 25 9.86 -5.93 8.90
N ILE A 26 10.85 -6.29 8.09
CA ILE A 26 11.21 -7.67 7.81
C ILE A 26 12.53 -7.99 8.48
N THR A 27 12.53 -9.00 9.35
CA THR A 27 13.74 -9.56 9.94
C THR A 27 14.09 -10.90 9.29
N LYS A 28 15.36 -11.31 9.40
CA LYS A 28 15.82 -12.61 8.92
C LYS A 28 15.07 -13.76 9.59
N GLN A 29 14.90 -13.69 10.91
CA GLN A 29 14.20 -14.70 11.70
C GLN A 29 12.74 -14.81 11.29
N TYR A 30 12.10 -13.69 10.96
CA TYR A 30 10.74 -13.67 10.46
C TYR A 30 10.61 -14.41 9.12
N LEU A 31 11.50 -14.13 8.17
CA LEU A 31 11.52 -14.86 6.90
C LEU A 31 11.82 -16.35 7.11
N GLN A 32 12.74 -16.72 8.00
CA GLN A 32 13.06 -18.14 8.23
C GLN A 32 11.91 -18.92 8.89
N SER A 33 11.14 -18.28 9.77
CA SER A 33 10.10 -18.96 10.56
C SER A 33 8.70 -18.90 9.96
N GLN A 34 8.36 -17.86 9.18
CA GLN A 34 6.99 -17.60 8.71
C GLN A 34 6.86 -17.60 7.19
N TRP A 35 7.94 -17.42 6.42
CA TRP A 35 7.89 -17.37 4.95
C TRP A 35 7.36 -18.65 4.30
N THR A 36 7.61 -19.80 4.92
CA THR A 36 7.24 -21.13 4.41
C THR A 36 5.75 -21.44 4.57
N LEU A 37 4.99 -20.66 5.33
CA LEU A 37 3.56 -20.85 5.44
C LEU A 37 2.88 -20.38 4.15
N THR A 38 2.22 -21.29 3.42
CA THR A 38 1.50 -21.00 2.16
C THR A 38 0.54 -19.81 2.32
N SER A 39 -0.15 -19.75 3.45
CA SER A 39 -1.06 -18.67 3.83
C SER A 39 -0.31 -17.33 3.90
N PHE A 40 0.86 -17.32 4.54
CA PHE A 40 1.66 -16.12 4.70
C PHE A 40 2.24 -15.64 3.36
N ARG A 41 2.79 -16.55 2.54
CA ARG A 41 3.29 -16.22 1.20
C ARG A 41 2.22 -15.55 0.35
N THR A 42 1.00 -16.11 0.34
CA THR A 42 -0.12 -15.59 -0.46
C THR A 42 -0.53 -14.18 -0.03
N THR A 43 -0.71 -13.97 1.27
CA THR A 43 -1.04 -12.64 1.79
C THR A 43 0.11 -11.65 1.55
N PHE A 44 1.35 -12.10 1.72
CA PHE A 44 2.52 -11.25 1.49
C PHE A 44 2.63 -10.85 0.02
N GLU A 45 2.47 -11.78 -0.93
CA GLU A 45 2.38 -11.49 -2.36
C GLU A 45 1.23 -10.52 -2.68
N SER A 46 0.07 -10.69 -2.05
CA SER A 46 -1.05 -9.73 -2.15
C SER A 46 -0.66 -8.34 -1.63
N ALA A 47 0.09 -8.24 -0.52
CA ALA A 47 0.66 -6.98 -0.06
C ALA A 47 1.72 -6.43 -1.05
N LEU A 48 2.47 -7.31 -1.70
CA LEU A 48 3.49 -6.96 -2.68
C LEU A 48 2.88 -6.42 -3.99
N THR A 49 1.71 -6.86 -4.42
CA THR A 49 1.05 -6.26 -5.59
C THR A 49 0.50 -4.85 -5.31
N ARG A 50 0.39 -4.44 -4.04
CA ARG A 50 -0.12 -3.10 -3.67
C ARG A 50 0.96 -2.03 -3.86
N SER A 51 0.59 -0.96 -4.55
CA SER A 51 1.44 0.21 -4.86
C SER A 51 1.77 1.13 -3.66
N ARG A 52 1.37 0.77 -2.43
CA ARG A 52 1.49 1.63 -1.23
C ARG A 52 2.25 0.96 -0.08
N LEU A 53 3.10 0.00 -0.41
CA LEU A 53 3.91 -0.73 0.57
C LEU A 53 5.25 -0.02 0.77
N ILE A 54 5.64 0.19 2.02
CA ILE A 54 7.01 0.54 2.41
C ILE A 54 7.58 -0.66 3.14
N VAL A 55 8.77 -1.10 2.73
CA VAL A 55 9.44 -2.26 3.34
C VAL A 55 10.74 -1.80 3.96
N ILE A 56 10.93 -2.13 5.23
CA ILE A 56 12.14 -1.88 5.99
C ILE A 56 12.82 -3.23 6.23
N LEU A 57 14.05 -3.39 5.76
CA LEU A 57 14.85 -4.60 5.98
C LEU A 57 15.71 -4.41 7.22
N ALA A 58 15.56 -5.31 8.19
CA ALA A 58 16.26 -5.24 9.47
C ALA A 58 17.76 -5.60 9.37
N GLU A 59 18.13 -6.57 8.54
CA GLU A 59 19.47 -7.17 8.42
C GLU A 59 19.62 -7.84 7.03
N ASP A 60 20.79 -8.36 6.66
CA ASP A 60 21.11 -9.02 5.37
C ASP A 60 20.07 -10.05 4.89
N VAL A 61 19.00 -9.55 4.24
CA VAL A 61 17.96 -10.32 3.54
C VAL A 61 18.46 -10.75 2.14
N GLU A 62 19.75 -10.59 1.86
CA GLU A 62 20.47 -11.04 0.66
C GLU A 62 20.05 -12.44 0.18
N LYS A 63 19.71 -13.36 1.10
CA LYS A 63 19.36 -14.75 0.79
C LYS A 63 17.94 -14.99 0.27
N PHE A 64 17.10 -13.97 0.11
CA PHE A 64 15.72 -14.13 -0.38
C PHE A 64 15.51 -13.44 -1.75
N ASP A 65 16.04 -14.06 -2.80
CA ASP A 65 15.94 -13.56 -4.19
C ASP A 65 14.48 -13.41 -4.69
N GLU A 66 13.59 -14.34 -4.30
CA GLU A 66 12.16 -14.27 -4.62
C GLU A 66 11.50 -13.01 -4.05
N LEU A 67 11.92 -12.61 -2.84
CA LEU A 67 11.42 -11.43 -2.16
C LEU A 67 11.94 -10.16 -2.84
N ARG A 68 13.24 -10.09 -3.16
CA ARG A 68 13.85 -8.93 -3.83
C ARG A 68 13.23 -8.65 -5.19
N THR A 69 12.98 -9.70 -5.99
CA THR A 69 12.32 -9.56 -7.31
C THR A 69 10.95 -8.93 -7.17
N SER A 70 10.18 -9.39 -6.19
CA SER A 70 8.82 -8.92 -5.90
C SER A 70 8.80 -7.53 -5.24
N LEU A 71 9.91 -7.11 -4.61
CA LEU A 71 10.09 -5.80 -3.98
C LEU A 71 10.66 -4.72 -4.89
N ARG A 72 11.13 -5.07 -6.10
CA ARG A 72 11.90 -4.19 -6.99
C ARG A 72 11.24 -2.83 -7.29
N SER A 73 9.91 -2.77 -7.34
CA SER A 73 9.14 -1.56 -7.63
C SER A 73 8.71 -0.76 -6.40
N LYS A 74 9.12 -1.18 -5.19
CA LYS A 74 8.67 -0.61 -3.92
C LYS A 74 9.77 0.18 -3.21
N THR A 75 9.33 1.00 -2.26
CA THR A 75 10.24 1.70 -1.35
C THR A 75 10.86 0.71 -0.38
N LEU A 76 12.12 0.36 -0.64
CA LEU A 76 12.97 -0.43 0.25
C LEU A 76 13.81 0.52 1.10
N LEU A 77 13.78 0.33 2.41
CA LEU A 77 14.60 1.06 3.37
C LEU A 77 15.46 0.06 4.13
N GLU A 78 16.73 0.39 4.31
CA GLU A 78 17.65 -0.43 5.10
C GLU A 78 17.68 0.11 6.53
N ARG A 79 17.67 -0.79 7.52
CA ARG A 79 17.73 -0.40 8.94
C ARG A 79 18.97 0.45 9.25
N ASP A 80 20.09 0.11 8.63
CA ASP A 80 21.39 0.73 8.91
C ASP A 80 21.61 2.04 8.11
N ASP A 81 20.60 2.50 7.37
CA ASP A 81 20.63 3.78 6.67
C ASP A 81 20.53 4.96 7.67
N PRO A 82 21.54 5.87 7.72
CA PRO A 82 21.50 7.03 8.61
C PRO A 82 20.28 7.95 8.38
N PHE A 83 19.70 7.91 7.19
CA PHE A 83 18.54 8.69 6.80
C PHE A 83 17.23 7.89 6.77
N LEU A 84 17.22 6.68 7.34
CA LEU A 84 16.06 5.78 7.39
C LEU A 84 14.76 6.54 7.72
N TRP A 85 14.76 7.31 8.80
CA TRP A 85 13.58 8.02 9.27
C TRP A 85 13.12 9.12 8.33
N GLN A 86 14.05 9.83 7.69
CA GLN A 86 13.73 10.89 6.74
C GLN A 86 13.16 10.29 5.45
N LYS A 87 13.75 9.21 4.95
CA LYS A 87 13.24 8.45 3.81
C LYS A 87 11.90 7.79 4.12
N LEU A 88 11.66 7.35 5.36
CA LEU A 88 10.36 6.85 5.81
C LEU A 88 9.32 7.97 5.87
N LEU A 89 9.67 9.15 6.39
CA LEU A 89 8.78 10.31 6.47
C LEU A 89 8.41 10.85 5.09
N TYR A 90 9.39 10.96 4.19
CA TYR A 90 9.18 11.31 2.78
C TYR A 90 8.39 10.21 2.07
N ALA A 91 8.72 8.97 2.43
CA ALA A 91 7.92 7.77 2.30
C ALA A 91 6.45 8.13 2.40
N MET A 92 5.98 8.45 3.61
CA MET A 92 4.58 8.59 4.03
C MET A 92 3.63 9.44 3.14
N PRO A 93 2.31 9.19 3.19
CA PRO A 93 1.37 9.90 2.33
C PRO A 93 1.35 11.39 2.69
N HIS A 94 1.93 12.22 1.82
CA HIS A 94 1.93 13.68 2.01
C HIS A 94 0.51 14.23 2.03
N ARG A 95 0.22 15.07 3.03
CA ARG A 95 -1.10 15.72 3.21
C ARG A 95 -1.51 16.54 1.97
N SER A 96 -0.54 17.14 1.28
CA SER A 96 -0.75 17.90 0.04
C SER A 96 -1.30 17.03 -1.09
N ALA A 97 -0.76 15.82 -1.28
CA ALA A 97 -1.25 14.91 -2.31
C ALA A 97 -2.69 14.42 -2.04
N ALA A 98 -3.05 14.25 -0.76
CA ALA A 98 -4.42 13.87 -0.37
C ALA A 98 -5.41 15.01 -0.63
N LEU A 99 -5.06 16.24 -0.26
CA LEU A 99 -5.85 17.46 -0.54
C LEU A 99 -6.04 17.68 -2.05
N MET A 100 -4.96 17.56 -2.83
CA MET A 100 -5.02 17.71 -4.29
C MET A 100 -5.88 16.63 -4.95
N ARG A 101 -5.84 15.38 -4.46
CA ARG A 101 -6.73 14.31 -4.93
C ARG A 101 -8.20 14.57 -4.60
N LYS A 102 -8.49 15.10 -3.41
CA LYS A 102 -9.85 15.49 -3.01
C LYS A 102 -10.40 16.59 -3.92
N HIS A 103 -9.62 17.66 -4.11
CA HIS A 103 -10.03 18.77 -4.98
C HIS A 103 -10.24 18.32 -6.43
N ARG A 104 -9.37 17.44 -6.96
CA ARG A 104 -9.53 16.88 -8.30
C ARG A 104 -10.79 16.02 -8.46
N ARG A 105 -11.16 15.24 -7.43
CA ARG A 105 -12.41 14.46 -7.43
C ARG A 105 -13.65 15.36 -7.44
N GLU A 106 -13.68 16.36 -6.57
CA GLU A 106 -14.78 17.34 -6.49
C GLU A 106 -14.96 18.11 -7.80
N GLN A 107 -13.85 18.53 -8.43
CA GLN A 107 -13.84 19.15 -9.75
C GLN A 107 -14.43 18.20 -10.82
N SER A 108 -14.00 16.93 -10.85
CA SER A 108 -14.50 15.95 -11.83
C SER A 108 -15.99 15.66 -11.66
N GLU A 109 -16.50 15.60 -10.43
CA GLU A 109 -17.92 15.39 -10.14
C GLU A 109 -18.77 16.60 -10.52
N ARG A 110 -18.27 17.82 -10.27
CA ARG A 110 -18.94 19.06 -10.70
C ARG A 110 -19.02 19.13 -12.21
N THR A 111 -17.93 18.85 -12.93
CA THR A 111 -17.91 18.85 -14.40
C THR A 111 -18.84 17.78 -14.97
N ARG A 112 -18.87 16.58 -14.36
CA ARG A 112 -19.78 15.50 -14.78
C ARG A 112 -21.25 15.90 -14.60
N LYS A 113 -21.62 16.46 -13.44
CA LYS A 113 -22.98 16.97 -13.21
C LYS A 113 -23.36 18.10 -14.16
N GLN A 114 -22.45 19.04 -14.42
CA GLN A 114 -22.67 20.16 -15.32
C GLN A 114 -22.91 19.70 -16.76
N THR A 115 -22.10 18.74 -17.23
CA THR A 115 -22.21 18.18 -18.59
C THR A 115 -23.47 17.32 -18.78
N GLU A 116 -23.89 16.61 -17.74
CA GLU A 116 -25.13 15.82 -17.74
C GLU A 116 -26.37 16.73 -17.78
N LEU A 117 -26.38 17.81 -16.99
CA LEU A 117 -27.44 18.84 -17.02
C LEU A 117 -27.53 19.55 -18.36
N LEU A 118 -26.38 19.81 -19.00
CA LEU A 118 -26.34 20.45 -20.32
C LEU A 118 -26.92 19.54 -21.40
N ARG A 119 -26.62 18.23 -21.32
CA ARG A 119 -27.17 17.21 -22.22
C ARG A 119 -28.68 17.07 -22.07
N GLU A 120 -29.18 17.09 -20.83
CA GLU A 120 -30.60 17.02 -20.54
C GLU A 120 -31.36 18.26 -21.04
N LYS A 121 -30.80 19.46 -20.84
CA LYS A 121 -31.35 20.70 -21.38
C LYS A 121 -31.38 20.75 -22.91
N ASN A 122 -30.37 20.19 -23.57
CA ASN A 122 -30.34 20.13 -25.03
C ASN A 122 -31.39 19.14 -25.56
N ARG A 123 -31.57 17.98 -24.93
CA ARG A 123 -32.65 17.04 -25.27
C ARG A 123 -34.05 17.65 -25.12
N ALA A 124 -34.28 18.43 -24.06
CA ALA A 124 -35.57 19.09 -23.82
C ALA A 124 -35.86 20.25 -24.79
N ARG A 125 -34.85 20.72 -25.54
CA ARG A 125 -35.01 21.74 -26.59
C ARG A 125 -35.22 21.14 -27.98
N GLU A 126 -34.87 19.88 -28.17
CA GLU A 126 -34.98 19.14 -29.44
C GLU A 126 -36.24 18.26 -29.52
N ALA A 127 -37.08 18.27 -28.48
CA ALA A 127 -38.38 17.59 -28.40
C ALA A 127 -39.53 18.61 -28.38
#